data_AF-A0A9X1QV88-F1
#
_entry.id   AF-A0A9X1QV88-F1
#
_cell.length_a   1.000
_cell.length_b   1.000
_cell.length_c   1.000
_cell.angle_alpha   90.00
_cell.angle_beta   90.00
_cell.angle_gamma   90.00
#
_symmetry.space_group_name_H-M   'P 1'
#
loop_
_entity.id
_entity.type
_entity.pdbx_description
1 polymer ?
#
loop_
_entity_poly.entity_id
_entity_poly.type
_entity_poly.pdbx_seq_one_letter_code
_entity_poly.pdbx_strand_id
1 'polypeptide(L)'
;MRSGYGSINHMLVTLRNNKILLSEKRSFFKPKSYQTTKAEYYEAVDDNFNFKKATAKQLRKVRATVIQKRKRETRNFVIVACINN
;
A
#
# COMPACT_ATOMS: atom_id res chain seq x y z
N MET A 1 -18.86 -40.73 7.74
CA MET A 1 -19.39 -39.35 7.87
C MET A 1 -18.26 -38.41 8.27
N ARG A 2 -17.80 -37.53 7.37
CA ARG A 2 -16.75 -36.50 7.65
C ARG A 2 -17.38 -35.10 7.72
N SER A 3 -18.48 -34.99 8.47
CA SER A 3 -19.36 -33.80 8.46
C SER A 3 -18.91 -32.66 9.38
N GLY A 4 -17.75 -32.77 10.06
CA GLY A 4 -17.25 -31.76 11.01
C GLY A 4 -16.08 -30.90 10.52
N TYR A 5 -15.37 -31.30 9.46
CA TYR A 5 -14.17 -30.59 8.99
C TYR A 5 -14.49 -29.34 8.15
N GLY A 6 -15.67 -29.27 7.54
CA GLY A 6 -16.08 -28.12 6.72
C GLY A 6 -16.35 -26.86 7.54
N SER A 7 -17.06 -26.98 8.68
CA SER A 7 -17.50 -25.80 9.44
C SER A 7 -16.35 -25.14 10.22
N ILE A 8 -15.45 -25.93 10.80
CA ILE A 8 -14.29 -25.40 11.57
C ILE A 8 -13.29 -24.74 10.62
N ASN A 9 -12.97 -25.37 9.48
CA ASN A 9 -12.08 -24.75 8.49
C ASN A 9 -12.69 -23.48 7.91
N HIS A 10 -14.00 -23.47 7.63
CA HIS A 10 -14.70 -22.27 7.19
C HIS A 10 -14.65 -21.15 8.25
N MET A 11 -14.80 -21.50 9.54
CA MET A 11 -14.70 -20.56 10.65
C MET A 11 -13.28 -19.96 10.77
N LEU A 12 -12.24 -20.80 10.66
CA LEU A 12 -10.84 -20.36 10.67
C LEU A 12 -10.51 -19.41 9.51
N VAL A 13 -11.00 -19.71 8.30
CA VAL A 13 -10.84 -18.84 7.13
C VAL A 13 -11.57 -17.51 7.34
N THR A 14 -12.79 -17.55 7.87
CA THR A 14 -13.58 -16.35 8.16
C THR A 14 -12.88 -15.44 9.18
N LEU A 15 -12.33 -16.01 10.26
CA LEU A 15 -11.59 -15.25 11.27
C LEU A 15 -10.32 -14.60 10.70
N ARG A 16 -9.59 -15.32 9.83
CA ARG A 16 -8.40 -14.78 9.14
C ARG A 16 -8.77 -13.63 8.21
N ASN A 17 -9.83 -13.78 7.42
CA ASN A 17 -10.31 -12.74 6.52
C ASN A 17 -10.77 -11.50 7.30
N ASN A 18 -11.51 -11.68 8.39
CA ASN A 18 -11.94 -10.58 9.25
C ASN A 18 -10.75 -9.85 9.88
N LYS A 19 -9.69 -10.57 10.29
CA LYS A 19 -8.48 -9.95 10.83
C LYS A 19 -7.77 -9.07 9.78
N ILE A 20 -7.65 -9.56 8.55
CA ILE A 20 -7.05 -8.82 7.42
C ILE A 20 -7.90 -7.58 7.11
N LEU A 21 -9.22 -7.75 6.97
CA LEU A 21 -10.16 -6.68 6.67
C LEU A 21 -10.16 -5.61 7.77
N LEU A 22 -10.11 -6.01 9.05
CA LEU A 22 -10.01 -5.07 10.16
C LEU A 22 -8.69 -4.32 10.15
N SER A 23 -7.58 -4.95 9.74
CA SER A 23 -6.30 -4.25 9.58
C SER A 23 -6.36 -3.22 8.44
N GLU A 24 -7.02 -3.57 7.34
CA GLU A 24 -7.20 -2.71 6.18
C GLU A 24 -8.13 -1.53 6.48
N LYS A 25 -9.16 -1.75 7.31
CA LYS A 25 -10.11 -0.72 7.72
C LYS A 25 -9.61 0.15 8.88
N ARG A 26 -8.85 -0.41 9.83
CA ARG A 26 -8.32 0.33 10.99
C ARG A 26 -7.09 1.15 10.65
N SER A 27 -6.32 0.73 9.66
CA SER A 27 -5.16 1.50 9.25
C SER A 27 -5.60 2.73 8.47
N PHE A 28 -5.37 3.92 9.04
CA PHE A 28 -5.44 5.19 8.32
C PHE A 28 -4.58 5.19 7.05
N PHE A 29 -3.57 4.33 6.99
CA PHE A 29 -2.73 4.10 5.82
C PHE A 29 -3.02 2.71 5.25
N LYS A 30 -3.71 2.66 4.10
CA LYS A 30 -4.00 1.39 3.41
C LYS A 30 -2.70 0.58 3.21
N PRO A 31 -2.70 -0.75 3.47
CA PRO A 31 -1.52 -1.57 3.21
C PRO A 31 -1.15 -1.49 1.73
N LYS A 32 0.10 -1.12 1.45
CA LYS A 32 0.59 -0.99 0.07
C LYS A 32 0.91 -2.38 -0.48
N SER A 33 0.20 -2.78 -1.52
CA SER A 33 0.56 -3.97 -2.30
C SER A 33 1.80 -3.69 -3.16
N TYR A 34 2.47 -4.76 -3.61
CA TYR A 34 3.56 -4.62 -4.58
C TYR A 34 3.12 -3.86 -5.84
N GLN A 35 1.92 -4.15 -6.35
CA GLN A 35 1.38 -3.48 -7.54
C GLN A 35 1.18 -1.99 -7.33
N THR A 36 0.61 -1.58 -6.19
CA THR A 36 0.44 -0.15 -5.86
C THR A 36 1.78 0.56 -5.70
N THR A 37 2.76 -0.11 -5.10
CA THR A 37 4.12 0.44 -4.96
C THR A 37 4.78 0.57 -6.33
N LYS A 38 4.65 -0.44 -7.20
CA LYS A 38 5.18 -0.39 -8.56
C LYS A 38 4.56 0.78 -9.32
N ALA A 39 3.23 0.90 -9.34
CA ALA A 39 2.53 1.98 -10.02
C ALA A 39 3.04 3.37 -9.56
N GLU A 40 3.20 3.59 -8.25
CA GLU A 40 3.70 4.85 -7.69
C GLU A 40 5.10 5.23 -8.20
N TYR A 41 5.98 4.25 -8.44
CA TYR A 41 7.31 4.50 -9.01
C TYR A 41 7.25 4.79 -10.51
N TYR A 42 6.35 4.13 -11.25
CA TYR A 42 6.15 4.42 -12.67
C TYR A 42 5.48 5.78 -12.89
N GLU A 43 4.55 6.21 -12.03
CA GLU A 43 3.97 7.56 -12.05
C GLU A 43 4.99 8.67 -11.72
N ALA A 44 6.06 8.34 -10.99
CA ALA A 44 7.06 9.30 -10.56
C ALA A 44 8.10 9.62 -11.65
N VAL A 45 7.98 9.02 -12.83
CA VAL A 45 8.88 9.17 -13.97
C VAL A 45 8.07 9.36 -15.25
N ASP A 46 8.70 9.92 -16.28
CA ASP A 46 8.08 10.02 -17.61
C ASP A 46 7.98 8.64 -18.27
N ASP A 47 7.05 8.49 -19.22
CA ASP A 47 6.79 7.23 -19.94
C ASP A 47 8.02 6.64 -20.65
N ASN A 48 9.02 7.47 -20.93
CA ASN A 48 10.28 7.07 -21.58
C ASN A 48 11.35 6.55 -20.60
N PHE A 49 11.07 6.50 -19.28
CA PHE A 49 12.06 6.09 -18.29
C PHE A 49 12.23 4.57 -18.22
N ASN A 50 13.40 4.07 -18.62
CA ASN A 50 13.70 2.65 -18.59
C ASN A 50 14.35 2.22 -17.26
N PHE A 51 13.55 1.67 -16.35
CA PHE A 51 14.03 1.15 -15.06
C PHE A 51 15.12 0.08 -15.16
N LYS A 52 15.15 -0.72 -16.23
CA LYS A 52 16.17 -1.77 -16.41
C LYS A 52 17.54 -1.21 -16.82
N LYS A 53 17.55 -0.05 -17.49
CA LYS A 53 18.77 0.63 -17.95
C LYS A 53 19.17 1.81 -17.06
N ALA A 54 18.38 2.12 -16.03
CA ALA A 54 18.59 3.27 -15.18
C ALA A 54 19.87 3.13 -14.33
N THR A 55 20.65 4.21 -14.24
CA THR A 55 21.81 4.27 -13.35
C THR A 55 21.35 4.37 -11.88
N ALA A 56 22.17 3.91 -10.94
CA ALA A 56 21.90 4.03 -9.50
C ALA A 56 21.58 5.47 -9.06
N LYS A 57 22.24 6.48 -9.65
CA LYS A 57 21.94 7.91 -9.39
C LYS A 57 20.52 8.29 -9.82
N GLN A 58 20.06 7.80 -10.97
CA GLN A 58 18.70 8.05 -11.47
C GLN A 58 17.66 7.37 -10.58
N LEU A 59 17.88 6.11 -10.20
CA LEU A 59 16.99 5.40 -9.26
C LEU A 59 16.89 6.10 -7.90
N ARG A 60 17.99 6.66 -7.38
CA ARG A 60 17.96 7.47 -6.14
C ARG A 60 17.12 8.73 -6.30
N LYS A 61 17.18 9.40 -7.45
CA LYS A 61 16.33 10.58 -7.73
C LYS A 61 14.84 10.21 -7.74
N VAL A 62 14.47 9.13 -8.45
CA VAL A 62 13.08 8.64 -8.48
C VAL A 62 12.61 8.26 -7.07
N ARG A 63 13.47 7.61 -6.28
CA ARG A 63 13.12 7.29 -4.89
C ARG A 63 12.90 8.55 -4.05
N ALA A 64 13.71 9.58 -4.25
CA ALA A 64 13.58 10.85 -3.52
C ALA A 64 12.26 11.56 -3.88
N THR A 65 11.86 11.59 -5.16
CA THR A 65 10.58 12.19 -5.58
C THR A 65 9.39 11.46 -4.98
N VAL A 66 9.40 10.12 -5.01
CA VAL A 66 8.36 9.29 -4.36
C VAL A 66 8.28 9.56 -2.85
N ILE A 67 9.41 9.63 -2.14
CA ILE A 67 9.43 9.95 -0.71
C ILE A 67 8.87 11.35 -0.43
N GLN A 68 9.19 12.33 -1.26
CA GLN A 68 8.69 13.70 -1.09
C GLN A 68 7.18 13.79 -1.32
N LYS A 69 6.65 13.08 -2.33
CA LYS A 69 5.20 12.95 -2.57
C LYS A 69 4.49 12.38 -1.35
N ARG A 70 5.01 11.28 -0.79
CA ARG A 70 4.46 10.65 0.44
C ARG A 70 4.46 11.61 1.63
N LYS A 71 5.56 12.32 1.88
CA LYS A 71 5.62 13.32 2.97
C LYS A 71 4.58 14.42 2.79
N ARG A 72 4.36 14.88 1.56
CA ARG A 72 3.34 15.89 1.23
C ARG A 72 1.94 15.36 1.51
N GLU A 73 1.63 14.15 1.07
CA GLU A 73 0.34 13.48 1.33
C GLU A 73 0.08 13.31 2.82
N THR A 74 1.06 12.83 3.59
CA THR A 74 0.94 12.69 5.05
C THR A 74 0.68 14.04 5.71
N ARG A 75 1.41 15.10 5.32
CA ARG A 75 1.19 16.43 5.86
C ARG A 75 -0.21 16.95 5.55
N ASN A 76 -0.66 16.82 4.30
CA ASN A 76 -2.00 17.23 3.89
C ASN A 76 -3.08 16.45 4.66
N PHE A 77 -2.88 15.15 4.87
CA PHE A 77 -3.77 14.33 5.68
C PHE A 77 -3.84 14.82 7.12
N VAL A 78 -2.69 15.12 7.76
CA VAL A 78 -2.65 15.67 9.13
C VAL A 78 -3.39 17.02 9.19
N ILE A 79 -3.17 17.91 8.22
CA ILE A 79 -3.87 19.20 8.15
C ILE A 79 -5.39 18.98 8.06
N VAL A 80 -5.86 18.13 7.15
CA VAL A 80 -7.29 17.84 7.00
C VAL A 80 -7.87 17.19 8.27
N ALA A 81 -7.14 16.26 8.88
CA ALA A 81 -7.56 15.59 10.11
C ALA A 81 -7.61 16.54 11.32
N CYS A 82 -6.76 17.57 11.36
CA CYS A 82 -6.78 18.59 12.41
C CYS A 82 -7.80 19.71 12.16
N ILE A 83 -8.25 19.91 10.92
CA ILE A 83 -9.30 20.90 10.59
C ILE A 83 -10.70 20.31 10.75
N ASN A 84 -10.87 19.02 10.45
CA ASN A 84 -12.15 18.31 10.51
C ASN A 84 -12.44 17.62 11.86
N ASN A 85 -11.69 17.96 12.92
CA ASN A 85 -11.80 17.40 14.26
C ASN A 85 -11.79 18.55 15.26
#